data_AF-A0A1X1L9U5-F1
#
_entry.id   AF-A0A1X1L9U5-F1
#
_cell.length_a   1.000
_cell.length_b   1.000
_cell.length_c   1.000
_cell.angle_alpha   90.00
_cell.angle_beta   90.00
_cell.angle_gamma   90.00
#
_symmetry.space_group_name_H-M   'P 1'
#
loop_
_entity.id
_entity.type
_entity.pdbx_description
1 polymer ?
#
loop_
_entity_poly.entity_id
_entity_poly.type
_entity_poly.pdbx_seq_one_letter_code
_entity_poly.pdbx_strand_id
1 'polypeptide(L)'
;MNFTNYLYRMIGLRLKNKIKVSYTTQAQFTRKVKDKYQTEGSDLPINEPTLSNILKGKPVNSKFLMSQEKIDIFAKMFNVTHEEVIFESENEILNFLKFSLLLILFNNSDSNPFIDTSTDDIFFGNATYKNIFKDSFIKEEILINVSNKLLINIISSSKTDTDLDTYIGAFNYHCDDYMEFFIDFKRLIFNHTLHTNFLFEYILNSEENYQVFISSFNNFIDINSDKLLEFYKEKIKKEILKESKGNNDSIFARLNNNFFIEVFSSEQFLNLLDRSLNIDNFILFISKAKQTVNEFDTSSSICMYYDKDKLDKDIEYLKKFYNDNQNKKIKNLTELNLNILDFIDLTNFLENQLI
;
A
#
# COMPACT_ATOMS: atom_id res chain seq x y z
N MET A 1 7.85 6.70 7.57
CA MET A 1 6.59 5.99 7.90
C MET A 1 6.86 5.18 9.14
N ASN A 2 5.85 4.96 9.98
CA ASN A 2 5.98 4.09 11.14
C ASN A 2 4.91 2.98 11.14
N PHE A 3 5.23 1.84 10.53
CA PHE A 3 4.35 0.67 10.47
C PHE A 3 4.12 0.04 11.85
N THR A 4 5.06 0.19 12.77
CA THR A 4 4.97 -0.41 14.11
C THR A 4 3.92 0.25 14.99
N ASN A 5 3.56 1.51 14.74
CA ASN A 5 2.53 2.21 15.52
C ASN A 5 1.16 1.50 15.43
N TYR A 6 0.73 1.15 14.21
CA TYR A 6 -0.51 0.39 14.02
C TYR A 6 -0.41 -0.99 14.66
N LEU A 7 0.66 -1.73 14.38
CA LEU A 7 0.89 -3.06 14.93
C LEU A 7 0.80 -3.05 16.46
N TYR A 8 1.51 -2.15 17.12
CA TYR A 8 1.55 -2.06 18.58
C TYR A 8 0.20 -1.67 19.16
N ARG A 9 -0.51 -0.76 18.50
CA ARG A 9 -1.84 -0.35 18.94
C ARG A 9 -2.85 -1.49 18.85
N MET A 10 -2.80 -2.27 17.77
CA MET A 10 -3.67 -3.43 17.60
C MET A 10 -3.36 -4.55 18.59
N ILE A 11 -2.09 -4.84 18.85
CA ILE A 11 -1.67 -5.78 19.91
C ILE A 11 -2.21 -5.34 21.27
N GLY A 12 -2.05 -4.05 21.61
CA GLY A 12 -2.55 -3.50 22.88
C GLY A 12 -4.06 -3.62 23.04
N LEU A 13 -4.82 -3.30 21.98
CA LEU A 13 -6.28 -3.43 21.97
C LEU A 13 -6.73 -4.89 22.14
N ARG A 14 -6.08 -5.81 21.43
CA ARG A 14 -6.38 -7.24 21.54
C ARG A 14 -6.09 -7.79 22.92
N LEU A 15 -4.90 -7.51 23.47
CA LEU A 15 -4.54 -7.94 24.82
C LEU A 15 -5.52 -7.35 25.86
N LYS A 16 -5.96 -6.10 25.68
CA LYS A 16 -6.96 -5.48 26.56
C LYS A 16 -8.27 -6.24 26.54
N ASN A 17 -8.73 -6.66 25.36
CA ASN A 17 -9.95 -7.45 25.19
C ASN A 17 -9.80 -8.84 25.80
N LYS A 18 -8.69 -9.56 25.52
CA LYS A 18 -8.42 -10.87 26.12
C LYS A 18 -8.36 -10.82 27.65
N ILE A 19 -7.72 -9.79 28.24
CA ILE A 19 -7.72 -9.59 29.69
C ILE A 19 -9.14 -9.39 30.23
N LYS A 20 -9.95 -8.57 29.57
CA LYS A 20 -11.34 -8.33 29.99
C LYS A 20 -12.15 -9.62 29.97
N VAL A 21 -11.97 -10.47 28.95
CA VAL A 21 -12.71 -11.73 28.81
C VAL A 21 -12.22 -12.80 29.80
N SER A 22 -10.90 -13.04 29.88
CA SER A 22 -10.34 -14.16 30.65
C SER A 22 -10.10 -13.84 32.13
N TYR A 23 -9.92 -12.57 32.48
CA TYR A 23 -9.51 -12.15 33.82
C TYR A 23 -10.33 -11.00 34.39
N THR A 24 -11.38 -10.52 33.73
CA THR A 24 -12.27 -9.41 34.14
C THR A 24 -11.59 -8.03 34.26
N THR A 25 -10.47 -7.92 34.97
CA THR A 25 -9.73 -6.68 35.23
C THR A 25 -8.23 -6.82 35.01
N GLN A 26 -7.57 -5.69 34.75
CA GLN A 26 -6.10 -5.65 34.62
C GLN A 26 -5.41 -6.07 35.91
N ALA A 27 -5.93 -5.66 37.07
CA ALA A 27 -5.40 -6.01 38.39
C ALA A 27 -5.48 -7.52 38.68
N GLN A 28 -6.55 -8.18 38.24
CA GLN A 28 -6.66 -9.64 38.36
C GLN A 28 -5.63 -10.35 37.48
N PHE A 29 -5.42 -9.87 36.25
CA PHE A 29 -4.38 -10.41 35.36
C PHE A 29 -2.97 -10.23 35.96
N THR A 30 -2.60 -9.02 36.39
CA THR A 30 -1.26 -8.77 36.97
C THR A 30 -1.02 -9.60 38.23
N ARG A 31 -2.04 -9.78 39.08
CA ARG A 31 -1.95 -10.68 40.24
C ARG A 31 -1.69 -12.13 39.83
N LYS A 32 -2.40 -12.64 38.81
CA LYS A 32 -2.17 -14.01 38.31
C LYS A 32 -0.79 -14.19 37.69
N VAL A 33 -0.28 -13.18 36.99
CA VAL A 33 1.11 -13.18 36.49
C VAL A 33 2.09 -13.22 37.65
N LYS A 34 1.89 -12.39 38.67
CA LYS A 34 2.70 -12.37 39.89
C LYS A 34 2.74 -13.74 40.57
N ASP A 35 1.57 -14.34 40.82
CA ASP A 35 1.45 -15.63 41.51
C ASP A 35 2.17 -16.77 40.76
N LYS A 36 2.29 -16.68 39.43
CA LYS A 36 2.85 -17.74 38.59
C LYS A 36 4.32 -17.56 38.22
N TYR A 37 4.78 -16.32 38.09
CA TYR A 37 6.10 -16.00 37.50
C TYR A 37 7.01 -15.18 38.42
N GLN A 38 6.55 -14.77 39.61
CA GLN A 38 7.44 -14.08 40.54
C GLN A 38 8.42 -15.06 41.19
N THR A 39 9.71 -14.76 41.08
CA THR A 39 10.78 -15.37 41.89
C THR A 39 11.11 -14.44 43.06
N GLU A 40 11.48 -15.00 44.22
CA GLU A 40 11.86 -14.18 45.38
C GLU A 40 13.01 -13.22 45.01
N GLY A 41 12.82 -11.93 45.31
CA GLY A 41 13.82 -10.88 45.06
C GLY A 41 13.90 -10.31 43.63
N SER A 42 13.07 -10.77 42.68
CA SER A 42 13.03 -10.21 41.32
C SER A 42 11.89 -9.19 41.13
N ASP A 43 12.13 -8.19 40.28
CA ASP A 43 11.08 -7.28 39.81
C ASP A 43 9.94 -8.05 39.11
N LEU A 44 8.72 -7.52 39.18
CA LEU A 44 7.57 -8.11 38.49
C LEU A 44 7.77 -8.07 36.97
N PRO A 45 7.70 -9.21 36.27
CA PRO A 45 7.95 -9.24 34.83
C PRO A 45 6.91 -8.43 34.04
N ILE A 46 5.67 -8.32 34.54
CA ILE A 46 4.63 -7.41 34.06
C ILE A 46 3.90 -6.76 35.26
N ASN A 47 4.27 -5.53 35.59
CA ASN A 47 3.56 -4.70 36.59
C ASN A 47 2.44 -3.85 35.95
N GLU A 48 1.58 -3.22 36.75
CA GLU A 48 0.44 -2.42 36.26
C GLU A 48 0.84 -1.27 35.31
N PRO A 49 1.88 -0.44 35.61
CA PRO A 49 2.35 0.57 34.66
C PRO A 49 2.79 -0.02 33.31
N THR A 50 3.58 -1.09 33.35
CA THR A 50 4.09 -1.78 32.16
C THR A 50 2.93 -2.35 31.34
N LEU A 51 1.98 -3.02 31.99
CA LEU A 51 0.78 -3.52 31.33
C LEU A 51 -0.03 -2.39 30.70
N SER A 52 -0.30 -1.31 31.43
CA SER A 52 -1.05 -0.15 30.94
C SER A 52 -0.43 0.44 29.68
N ASN A 53 0.90 0.50 29.60
CA ASN A 53 1.62 0.97 28.42
C ASN A 53 1.50 0.02 27.23
N ILE A 54 1.69 -1.29 27.46
CA ILE A 54 1.51 -2.33 26.44
C ILE A 54 0.08 -2.29 25.88
N LEU A 55 -0.94 -2.20 26.74
CA LEU A 55 -2.35 -2.14 26.34
C LEU A 55 -2.70 -0.86 25.57
N LYS A 56 -1.91 0.20 25.73
CA LYS A 56 -2.02 1.43 24.93
C LYS A 56 -1.22 1.36 23.62
N GLY A 57 -0.44 0.31 23.39
CA GLY A 57 0.48 0.21 22.26
C GLY A 57 1.68 1.15 22.36
N LYS A 58 2.06 1.56 23.58
CA LYS A 58 3.13 2.54 23.80
C LYS A 58 4.40 1.86 24.32
N PRO A 59 5.55 2.00 23.64
CA PRO A 59 6.83 1.59 24.21
C PRO A 59 7.21 2.56 25.34
N VAL A 60 7.76 2.04 26.45
CA VAL A 60 8.23 2.87 27.58
C VAL A 60 9.64 2.45 27.96
N ASN A 61 10.56 3.43 27.98
CA ASN A 61 11.99 3.24 28.25
C ASN A 61 12.67 2.18 27.33
N SER A 62 12.06 1.90 26.19
CA SER A 62 12.43 0.86 25.22
C SER A 62 12.08 1.35 23.81
N LYS A 63 12.78 0.86 22.78
CA LYS A 63 12.41 1.09 21.36
C LYS A 63 11.24 0.20 20.90
N PHE A 64 10.93 -0.84 21.66
CA PHE A 64 9.97 -1.88 21.30
C PHE A 64 8.82 -1.97 22.31
N LEU A 65 7.67 -2.50 21.88
CA LEU A 65 6.47 -2.60 22.70
C LEU A 65 6.69 -3.40 23.99
N MET A 66 7.36 -4.56 23.89
CA MET A 66 7.68 -5.42 25.02
C MET A 66 8.86 -6.36 24.69
N SER A 67 9.44 -6.99 25.72
CA SER A 67 10.53 -7.98 25.59
C SER A 67 10.00 -9.37 25.21
N GLN A 68 10.90 -10.27 24.79
CA GLN A 68 10.55 -11.67 24.48
C GLN A 68 9.90 -12.37 25.68
N GLU A 69 10.48 -12.20 26.88
CA GLU A 69 9.93 -12.74 28.13
C GLU A 69 8.45 -12.35 28.33
N LYS A 70 8.08 -11.09 28.02
CA LYS A 70 6.70 -10.62 28.16
C LYS A 70 5.78 -11.26 27.12
N ILE A 71 6.26 -11.50 25.89
CA ILE A 71 5.52 -12.26 24.87
C ILE A 71 5.26 -13.67 25.37
N ASP A 72 6.29 -14.35 25.89
CA ASP A 72 6.19 -15.72 26.40
C ASP A 72 5.18 -15.81 27.57
N ILE A 73 5.16 -14.80 28.45
CA ILE A 73 4.17 -14.71 29.53
C ILE A 73 2.76 -14.56 28.97
N PHE A 74 2.52 -13.63 28.03
CA PHE A 74 1.19 -13.47 27.43
C PHE A 74 0.73 -14.74 26.71
N ALA A 75 1.61 -15.37 25.93
CA ALA A 75 1.35 -16.62 25.23
C ALA A 75 0.92 -17.73 26.21
N LYS A 76 1.67 -17.93 27.29
CA LYS A 76 1.36 -18.94 28.32
C LYS A 76 0.11 -18.61 29.14
N MET A 77 -0.16 -17.33 29.40
CA MET A 77 -1.34 -16.91 30.17
C MET A 77 -2.63 -17.10 29.38
N PHE A 78 -2.62 -16.81 28.08
CA PHE A 78 -3.77 -16.99 27.21
C PHE A 78 -3.85 -18.34 26.51
N ASN A 79 -2.83 -19.20 26.69
CA ASN A 79 -2.69 -20.48 26.00
C ASN A 79 -2.76 -20.33 24.47
N VAL A 80 -1.93 -19.42 23.94
CA VAL A 80 -1.81 -19.10 22.51
C VAL A 80 -0.35 -19.11 22.08
N THR A 81 -0.09 -19.19 20.78
CA THR A 81 1.23 -19.08 20.18
C THR A 81 1.77 -17.65 20.19
N HIS A 82 3.07 -17.47 19.94
CA HIS A 82 3.64 -16.13 19.76
C HIS A 82 3.04 -15.40 18.56
N GLU A 83 2.72 -16.12 17.48
CA GLU A 83 2.04 -15.54 16.32
C GLU A 83 0.68 -14.98 16.73
N GLU A 84 -0.13 -15.73 17.48
CA GLU A 84 -1.44 -15.28 17.97
C GLU A 84 -1.36 -14.12 18.97
N VAL A 85 -0.21 -13.95 19.66
CA VAL A 85 0.06 -12.74 20.45
C VAL A 85 0.26 -11.52 19.55
N ILE A 86 0.79 -11.66 18.33
CA ILE A 86 1.05 -10.57 17.38
C ILE A 86 -0.11 -10.35 16.39
N PHE A 87 -0.71 -11.43 15.88
CA PHE A 87 -1.84 -11.50 14.95
C PHE A 87 -2.74 -12.69 15.30
N GLU A 88 -3.96 -12.43 15.76
CA GLU A 88 -4.89 -13.49 16.21
C GLU A 88 -5.66 -14.15 15.06
N SER A 89 -5.77 -13.49 13.91
CA SER A 89 -6.52 -14.02 12.76
C SER A 89 -6.00 -13.49 11.43
N GLU A 90 -6.36 -14.18 10.35
CA GLU A 90 -6.09 -13.72 8.98
C GLU A 90 -6.71 -12.34 8.70
N ASN A 91 -7.89 -12.06 9.25
CA ASN A 91 -8.52 -10.74 9.12
C ASN A 91 -7.69 -9.62 9.79
N GLU A 92 -7.04 -9.89 10.93
CA GLU A 92 -6.12 -8.92 11.53
C GLU A 92 -4.84 -8.74 10.71
N ILE A 93 -4.33 -9.81 10.09
CA ILE A 93 -3.19 -9.73 9.17
C ILE A 93 -3.56 -8.87 7.96
N LEU A 94 -4.71 -9.12 7.34
CA LEU A 94 -5.20 -8.33 6.22
C LEU A 94 -5.42 -6.86 6.61
N ASN A 95 -5.96 -6.58 7.80
CA ASN A 95 -6.12 -5.20 8.27
C ASN A 95 -4.77 -4.50 8.51
N PHE A 96 -3.76 -5.21 8.99
CA PHE A 96 -2.40 -4.67 9.09
C PHE A 96 -1.80 -4.36 7.71
N LEU A 97 -1.95 -5.26 6.75
CA LEU A 97 -1.50 -5.03 5.37
C LEU A 97 -2.27 -3.88 4.74
N LYS A 98 -3.60 -3.85 4.88
CA LYS A 98 -4.48 -2.76 4.44
C LYS A 98 -4.02 -1.40 4.96
N PHE A 99 -3.74 -1.30 6.26
CA PHE A 99 -3.22 -0.08 6.86
C PHE A 99 -1.82 0.30 6.33
N SER A 100 -0.93 -0.68 6.19
CA SER A 100 0.42 -0.47 5.67
C SER A 100 0.41 0.01 4.21
N LEU A 101 -0.47 -0.57 3.40
CA LEU A 101 -0.69 -0.17 2.01
C LEU A 101 -1.23 1.25 1.91
N LEU A 102 -2.11 1.69 2.81
CA LEU A 102 -2.55 3.10 2.86
C LEU A 102 -1.39 4.05 3.18
N LEU A 103 -0.53 3.73 4.15
CA LEU A 103 0.66 4.53 4.44
C LEU A 103 1.55 4.66 3.20
N ILE A 104 1.82 3.53 2.53
CA ILE A 104 2.64 3.48 1.31
C ILE A 104 1.99 4.29 0.19
N LEU A 105 0.70 4.07 -0.07
CA LEU A 105 -0.04 4.73 -1.13
C LEU A 105 0.03 6.25 -0.99
N PHE A 106 -0.21 6.76 0.22
CA PHE A 106 -0.22 8.20 0.50
C PHE A 106 1.17 8.81 0.64
N ASN A 107 2.28 8.08 0.39
CA ASN A 107 3.62 8.66 0.44
C ASN A 107 3.82 9.86 -0.51
N ASN A 108 3.05 9.88 -1.61
CA ASN A 108 2.99 10.95 -2.59
C ASN A 108 1.87 11.97 -2.32
N SER A 109 1.30 11.98 -1.10
CA SER A 109 0.21 12.84 -0.68
C SER A 109 0.45 13.37 0.73
N ASP A 110 0.02 14.61 1.00
CA ASP A 110 -0.05 15.13 2.36
C ASP A 110 -1.46 14.95 2.97
N SER A 111 -2.39 14.34 2.21
CA SER A 111 -3.77 14.11 2.62
C SER A 111 -3.89 12.91 3.58
N ASN A 112 -4.94 12.93 4.41
CA ASN A 112 -5.29 11.79 5.25
C ASN A 112 -6.39 10.96 4.54
N PRO A 113 -6.20 9.65 4.34
CA PRO A 113 -7.23 8.80 3.73
C PRO A 113 -8.49 8.67 4.59
N PHE A 114 -8.43 8.99 5.87
CA PHE A 114 -9.56 8.95 6.80
C PHE A 114 -10.16 10.36 6.97
N ILE A 115 -11.09 10.71 6.11
CA ILE A 115 -11.82 11.99 6.15
C ILE A 115 -13.09 11.89 7.02
N ASP A 116 -13.64 13.03 7.46
CA ASP A 116 -14.86 13.09 8.29
C ASP A 116 -16.17 12.91 7.48
N THR A 117 -16.07 12.25 6.33
CA THR A 117 -17.22 11.88 5.49
C THR A 117 -17.82 10.58 6.01
N SER A 118 -19.16 10.48 6.03
CA SER A 118 -19.84 9.23 6.37
C SER A 118 -19.42 8.11 5.43
N THR A 119 -19.05 6.97 6.00
CA THR A 119 -18.82 5.75 5.25
C THR A 119 -19.31 4.57 6.07
N ASP A 120 -19.97 3.62 5.40
CA ASP A 120 -20.41 2.37 6.00
C ASP A 120 -19.26 1.36 6.11
N ASP A 121 -18.09 1.66 5.53
CA ASP A 121 -16.90 0.82 5.67
C ASP A 121 -16.35 0.89 7.10
N ILE A 122 -16.36 -0.25 7.79
CA ILE A 122 -15.96 -0.37 9.20
C ILE A 122 -14.49 0.07 9.41
N PHE A 123 -13.62 -0.17 8.43
CA PHE A 123 -12.20 0.18 8.54
C PHE A 123 -12.00 1.69 8.34
N PHE A 124 -12.53 2.26 7.27
CA PHE A 124 -12.39 3.70 6.98
C PHE A 124 -13.22 4.59 7.92
N GLY A 125 -14.32 4.08 8.48
CA GLY A 125 -15.12 4.78 9.50
C GLY A 125 -14.51 4.74 10.91
N ASN A 126 -13.38 4.05 11.12
CA ASN A 126 -12.80 3.89 12.45
C ASN A 126 -11.93 5.09 12.87
N ALA A 127 -12.42 5.89 13.82
CA ALA A 127 -11.70 7.04 14.37
C ALA A 127 -10.33 6.69 14.99
N THR A 128 -10.12 5.43 15.43
CA THR A 128 -8.81 4.98 15.92
C THR A 128 -7.80 4.94 14.78
N TYR A 129 -8.17 4.48 13.59
CA TYR A 129 -7.25 4.34 12.47
C TYR A 129 -6.84 5.70 11.89
N LYS A 130 -7.77 6.68 11.87
CA LYS A 130 -7.46 8.07 11.54
C LYS A 130 -6.33 8.65 12.38
N ASN A 131 -6.42 8.49 13.71
CA ASN A 131 -5.41 8.98 14.64
C ASN A 131 -4.07 8.24 14.47
N ILE A 132 -4.12 6.91 14.35
CA ILE A 132 -2.90 6.12 14.13
C ILE A 132 -2.23 6.53 12.81
N PHE A 133 -2.99 6.77 11.74
CA PHE A 133 -2.43 7.16 10.44
C PHE A 133 -1.63 8.45 10.57
N LYS A 134 -2.23 9.48 11.18
CA LYS A 134 -1.57 10.76 11.42
C LYS A 134 -0.27 10.59 12.22
N ASP A 135 -0.29 9.76 13.26
CA ASP A 135 0.89 9.50 14.10
C ASP A 135 1.95 8.61 13.40
N SER A 136 1.57 7.92 12.33
CA SER A 136 2.43 6.97 11.61
C SER A 136 2.98 7.53 10.29
N PHE A 137 2.36 8.58 9.76
CA PHE A 137 2.71 9.12 8.46
C PHE A 137 3.95 10.02 8.56
N ILE A 138 5.02 9.55 7.93
CA ILE A 138 6.29 10.26 7.71
C ILE A 138 6.71 9.81 6.32
N LYS A 139 7.05 10.71 5.39
CA LYS A 139 7.44 10.32 4.03
C LYS A 139 8.69 9.42 4.05
N GLU A 140 8.73 8.43 3.17
CA GLU A 140 9.88 7.50 3.02
C GLU A 140 10.23 7.40 1.54
N GLU A 141 11.32 8.02 1.11
CA GLU A 141 11.69 8.12 -0.31
C GLU A 141 11.78 6.77 -1.01
N ILE A 142 12.33 5.75 -0.33
CA ILE A 142 12.50 4.39 -0.88
C ILE A 142 11.16 3.71 -1.23
N LEU A 143 10.04 4.18 -0.66
CA LEU A 143 8.70 3.63 -0.90
C LEU A 143 7.90 4.43 -1.94
N ILE A 144 8.43 5.51 -2.51
CA ILE A 144 7.73 6.33 -3.52
C ILE A 144 7.38 5.52 -4.77
N ASN A 145 8.32 4.73 -5.29
CA ASN A 145 8.07 3.91 -6.47
C ASN A 145 7.01 2.82 -6.19
N VAL A 146 7.03 2.28 -4.97
CA VAL A 146 6.05 1.29 -4.51
C VAL A 146 4.65 1.90 -4.45
N SER A 147 4.53 3.14 -3.95
CA SER A 147 3.29 3.92 -3.90
C SER A 147 2.64 4.03 -5.28
N ASN A 148 3.39 4.43 -6.30
CA ASN A 148 2.84 4.64 -7.64
C ASN A 148 2.40 3.32 -8.31
N LYS A 149 3.15 2.24 -8.10
CA LYS A 149 2.75 0.92 -8.57
C LYS A 149 1.50 0.38 -7.87
N LEU A 150 1.41 0.62 -6.57
CA LEU A 150 0.23 0.27 -5.77
C LEU A 150 -1.00 1.07 -6.23
N LEU A 151 -0.83 2.36 -6.53
CA LEU A 151 -1.91 3.20 -7.06
C LEU A 151 -2.48 2.62 -8.36
N ILE A 152 -1.64 2.21 -9.31
CA ILE A 152 -2.10 1.58 -10.57
C ILE A 152 -2.90 0.31 -10.28
N ASN A 153 -2.44 -0.51 -9.34
CA ASN A 153 -3.15 -1.73 -8.92
C ASN A 153 -4.53 -1.42 -8.35
N ILE A 154 -4.65 -0.36 -7.54
CA ILE A 154 -5.93 0.07 -6.94
C ILE A 154 -6.87 0.60 -8.02
N ILE A 155 -6.40 1.48 -8.91
CA ILE A 155 -7.19 1.99 -10.04
C ILE A 155 -7.69 0.82 -10.90
N SER A 156 -6.80 -0.11 -11.23
CA SER A 156 -7.14 -1.31 -12.03
C SER A 156 -8.05 -2.28 -11.28
N SER A 157 -8.22 -2.13 -9.96
CA SER A 157 -9.16 -2.91 -9.16
C SER A 157 -10.54 -2.26 -9.06
N SER A 158 -10.80 -1.21 -9.83
CA SER A 158 -12.15 -0.65 -10.03
C SER A 158 -13.17 -1.74 -10.35
N LYS A 159 -14.36 -1.66 -9.76
CA LYS A 159 -15.42 -2.66 -9.95
C LYS A 159 -16.23 -2.42 -11.21
N THR A 160 -16.29 -1.17 -11.65
CA THR A 160 -17.09 -0.74 -12.79
C THR A 160 -16.28 0.15 -13.73
N ASP A 161 -16.73 0.23 -14.98
CA ASP A 161 -16.19 1.16 -15.97
C ASP A 161 -16.31 2.62 -15.50
N THR A 162 -17.38 2.95 -14.76
CA THR A 162 -17.62 4.28 -14.20
C THR A 162 -16.64 4.63 -13.07
N ASP A 163 -16.21 3.64 -12.27
CA ASP A 163 -15.18 3.86 -11.25
C ASP A 163 -13.84 4.25 -11.91
N LEU A 164 -13.51 3.64 -13.06
CA LEU A 164 -12.33 4.04 -13.84
C LEU A 164 -12.44 5.47 -14.39
N ASP A 165 -13.64 5.88 -14.79
CA ASP A 165 -13.90 7.26 -15.27
C ASP A 165 -13.66 8.29 -14.17
N THR A 166 -13.97 7.97 -12.90
CA THR A 166 -13.64 8.84 -11.75
C THR A 166 -12.13 9.10 -11.65
N TYR A 167 -11.30 8.07 -11.83
CA TYR A 167 -9.86 8.24 -11.80
C TYR A 167 -9.34 9.08 -12.97
N ILE A 168 -9.90 8.90 -14.18
CA ILE A 168 -9.58 9.75 -15.34
C ILE A 168 -10.00 11.20 -15.07
N GLY A 169 -11.18 11.40 -14.49
CA GLY A 169 -11.68 12.71 -14.07
C GLY A 169 -10.74 13.43 -13.11
N ALA A 170 -10.04 12.69 -12.24
CA ALA A 170 -9.05 13.27 -11.34
C ALA A 170 -7.81 13.81 -12.06
N PHE A 171 -7.34 13.13 -13.11
CA PHE A 171 -6.27 13.63 -13.97
C PHE A 171 -6.73 14.85 -14.78
N ASN A 172 -7.96 14.84 -15.31
CA ASN A 172 -8.53 15.99 -16.00
C ASN A 172 -8.70 17.22 -15.11
N TYR A 173 -9.07 17.02 -13.84
CA TYR A 173 -9.22 18.13 -12.89
C TYR A 173 -7.90 18.85 -12.61
N HIS A 174 -6.78 18.13 -12.71
CA HIS A 174 -5.47 18.71 -12.42
C HIS A 174 -4.84 19.45 -13.60
N CYS A 175 -5.18 19.05 -14.82
CA CYS A 175 -4.49 19.50 -16.02
C CYS A 175 -5.48 20.25 -16.93
N ASP A 176 -5.36 21.58 -16.96
CA ASP A 176 -6.09 22.43 -17.90
C ASP A 176 -5.54 22.30 -19.35
N ASP A 177 -4.37 21.68 -19.50
CA ASP A 177 -3.69 21.41 -20.78
C ASP A 177 -3.45 19.90 -20.97
N TYR A 178 -3.77 19.42 -22.18
CA TYR A 178 -3.48 18.08 -22.69
C TYR A 178 -2.06 17.60 -22.38
N MET A 179 -1.06 18.47 -22.54
CA MET A 179 0.35 18.11 -22.37
C MET A 179 0.67 17.75 -20.93
N GLU A 180 0.11 18.45 -19.95
CA GLU A 180 0.31 18.17 -18.53
C GLU A 180 -0.38 16.87 -18.12
N PHE A 181 -1.63 16.66 -18.57
CA PHE A 181 -2.38 15.42 -18.36
C PHE A 181 -1.56 14.22 -18.85
N PHE A 182 -1.07 14.32 -20.08
CA PHE A 182 -0.34 13.24 -20.72
C PHE A 182 1.02 12.96 -20.08
N ILE A 183 1.75 14.01 -19.66
CA ILE A 183 3.03 13.86 -18.96
C ILE A 183 2.83 13.16 -17.62
N ASP A 184 1.83 13.55 -16.85
CA ASP A 184 1.57 12.97 -15.53
C ASP A 184 1.03 11.53 -15.63
N PHE A 185 0.15 11.29 -16.59
CA PHE A 185 -0.27 9.93 -16.92
C PHE A 185 0.93 9.04 -17.28
N LYS A 186 1.84 9.53 -18.14
CA LYS A 186 3.07 8.81 -18.50
C LYS A 186 3.97 8.56 -17.30
N ARG A 187 4.17 9.56 -16.43
CA ARG A 187 4.99 9.43 -15.22
C ARG A 187 4.45 8.35 -14.29
N LEU A 188 3.13 8.24 -14.15
CA LEU A 188 2.53 7.17 -13.35
C LEU A 188 2.74 5.81 -13.99
N ILE A 189 2.31 5.67 -15.24
CA ILE A 189 2.21 4.38 -15.93
C ILE A 189 3.58 3.77 -16.22
N PHE A 190 4.52 4.57 -16.75
CA PHE A 190 5.79 4.06 -17.26
C PHE A 190 6.95 4.23 -16.29
N ASN A 191 6.97 5.35 -15.57
CA ASN A 191 8.11 5.70 -14.72
C ASN A 191 7.86 5.42 -13.23
N HIS A 192 6.59 5.17 -12.86
CA HIS A 192 6.17 5.08 -11.47
C HIS A 192 6.66 6.26 -10.60
N THR A 193 6.71 7.46 -11.18
CA THR A 193 7.29 8.67 -10.56
C THR A 193 6.29 9.82 -10.42
N LEU A 194 4.99 9.55 -10.49
CA LEU A 194 4.00 10.60 -10.34
C LEU A 194 3.96 11.12 -8.89
N HIS A 195 4.03 12.44 -8.73
CA HIS A 195 3.80 13.12 -7.46
C HIS A 195 2.32 13.52 -7.39
N THR A 196 1.50 12.67 -6.76
CA THR A 196 0.03 12.66 -6.87
C THR A 196 -0.73 13.36 -5.73
N ASN A 197 -0.28 14.53 -5.25
CA ASN A 197 -1.10 15.27 -4.27
C ASN A 197 -2.51 15.54 -4.84
N PHE A 198 -2.59 15.99 -6.10
CA PHE A 198 -3.85 16.35 -6.75
C PHE A 198 -4.86 15.20 -6.83
N LEU A 199 -4.39 13.97 -7.07
CA LEU A 199 -5.27 12.81 -7.27
C LEU A 199 -6.00 12.49 -5.98
N PHE A 200 -5.27 12.45 -4.86
CA PHE A 200 -5.86 12.19 -3.56
C PHE A 200 -6.68 13.38 -3.07
N GLU A 201 -6.28 14.62 -3.37
CA GLU A 201 -7.15 15.78 -3.13
C GLU A 201 -8.48 15.65 -3.86
N TYR A 202 -8.46 15.36 -5.17
CA TYR A 202 -9.69 15.17 -5.96
C TYR A 202 -10.57 14.04 -5.43
N ILE A 203 -9.96 12.90 -5.09
CA ILE A 203 -10.67 11.74 -4.55
C ILE A 203 -11.31 12.07 -3.20
N LEU A 204 -10.60 12.78 -2.32
CA LEU A 204 -11.05 13.06 -0.96
C LEU A 204 -11.99 14.28 -0.86
N ASN A 205 -12.10 15.08 -1.92
CA ASN A 205 -12.96 16.27 -1.95
C ASN A 205 -14.44 15.98 -2.25
N SER A 206 -14.79 14.76 -2.64
CA SER A 206 -16.17 14.34 -2.93
C SER A 206 -16.50 13.03 -2.22
N GLU A 207 -17.69 12.94 -1.62
CA GLU A 207 -18.18 11.70 -1.03
C GLU A 207 -18.24 10.57 -2.05
N GLU A 208 -18.72 10.86 -3.27
CA GLU A 208 -18.81 9.88 -4.36
C GLU A 208 -17.42 9.37 -4.76
N ASN A 209 -16.47 10.29 -5.01
CA ASN A 209 -15.11 9.91 -5.40
C ASN A 209 -14.40 9.12 -4.29
N TYR A 210 -14.64 9.49 -3.04
CA TYR A 210 -14.09 8.80 -1.89
C TYR A 210 -14.65 7.38 -1.76
N GLN A 211 -15.95 7.18 -2.02
CA GLN A 211 -16.56 5.85 -2.06
C GLN A 211 -16.00 5.00 -3.21
N VAL A 212 -15.75 5.59 -4.38
CA VAL A 212 -15.06 4.90 -5.49
C VAL A 212 -13.67 4.44 -5.06
N PHE A 213 -12.92 5.29 -4.36
CA PHE A 213 -11.61 4.93 -3.82
C PHE A 213 -11.67 3.80 -2.79
N ILE A 214 -12.56 3.89 -1.79
CA ILE A 214 -12.75 2.83 -0.79
C ILE A 214 -13.12 1.53 -1.49
N SER A 215 -14.06 1.57 -2.42
CA SER A 215 -14.55 0.40 -3.17
C SER A 215 -13.41 -0.27 -3.94
N SER A 216 -12.63 0.49 -4.70
CA SER A 216 -11.51 -0.01 -5.50
C SER A 216 -10.38 -0.54 -4.62
N PHE A 217 -10.06 0.15 -3.54
CA PHE A 217 -9.05 -0.28 -2.58
C PHE A 217 -9.44 -1.58 -1.87
N ASN A 218 -10.68 -1.69 -1.40
CA ASN A 218 -11.17 -2.93 -0.80
C ASN A 218 -11.22 -4.07 -1.81
N ASN A 219 -11.67 -3.80 -3.04
CA ASN A 219 -11.69 -4.83 -4.09
C ASN A 219 -10.28 -5.35 -4.40
N PHE A 220 -9.28 -4.47 -4.42
CA PHE A 220 -7.88 -4.85 -4.56
C PHE A 220 -7.45 -5.81 -3.44
N ILE A 221 -7.77 -5.49 -2.18
CA ILE A 221 -7.46 -6.35 -1.02
C ILE A 221 -8.19 -7.68 -1.11
N ASP A 222 -9.48 -7.68 -1.44
CA ASP A 222 -10.33 -8.87 -1.46
C ASP A 222 -9.85 -9.88 -2.51
N ILE A 223 -9.65 -9.42 -3.75
CA ILE A 223 -9.21 -10.27 -4.88
C ILE A 223 -7.77 -10.78 -4.70
N ASN A 224 -6.92 -10.04 -3.97
CA ASN A 224 -5.52 -10.41 -3.75
C ASN A 224 -5.24 -10.91 -2.32
N SER A 225 -6.27 -11.20 -1.53
CA SER A 225 -6.16 -11.61 -0.13
C SER A 225 -5.26 -12.83 0.06
N ASP A 226 -5.42 -13.86 -0.77
CA ASP A 226 -4.57 -15.06 -0.75
C ASP A 226 -3.09 -14.74 -0.98
N LYS A 227 -2.78 -13.88 -1.96
CA LYS A 227 -1.40 -13.47 -2.28
C LYS A 227 -0.79 -12.63 -1.16
N LEU A 228 -1.59 -11.75 -0.56
CA LEU A 228 -1.19 -10.92 0.58
C LEU A 228 -0.91 -11.78 1.83
N LEU A 229 -1.73 -12.81 2.08
CA LEU A 229 -1.52 -13.77 3.17
C LEU A 229 -0.31 -14.68 2.90
N GLU A 230 -0.08 -15.08 1.65
CA GLU A 230 1.14 -15.80 1.25
C GLU A 230 2.39 -14.94 1.52
N PHE A 231 2.38 -13.68 1.09
CA PHE A 231 3.47 -12.73 1.37
C PHE A 231 3.73 -12.58 2.88
N TYR A 232 2.66 -12.45 3.68
CA TYR A 232 2.78 -12.45 5.14
C TYR A 232 3.46 -13.73 5.66
N LYS A 233 3.01 -14.91 5.21
CA LYS A 233 3.59 -16.19 5.61
C LYS A 233 5.07 -16.28 5.26
N GLU A 234 5.46 -15.78 4.10
CA GLU A 234 6.82 -15.85 3.61
C GLU A 234 7.79 -14.85 4.23
N LYS A 235 7.31 -13.66 4.62
CA LYS A 235 8.17 -12.56 5.06
C LYS A 235 8.03 -12.25 6.53
N ILE A 236 6.80 -12.12 7.03
CA ILE A 236 6.55 -11.61 8.39
C ILE A 236 6.45 -12.78 9.37
N LYS A 237 5.65 -13.80 9.05
CA LYS A 237 5.49 -14.99 9.91
C LYS A 237 6.81 -15.71 10.16
N LYS A 238 7.66 -15.84 9.13
CA LYS A 238 8.99 -16.45 9.30
C LYS A 238 9.84 -15.71 10.35
N GLU A 239 9.79 -14.38 10.42
CA GLU A 239 10.51 -13.61 11.44
C GLU A 239 9.93 -13.78 12.85
N ILE A 240 8.61 -13.92 12.96
CA ILE A 240 7.93 -14.23 14.23
C ILE A 240 8.41 -15.58 14.76
N LEU A 241 8.48 -16.59 13.89
CA LEU A 241 8.79 -17.97 14.26
C LEU A 241 10.29 -18.24 14.48
N LYS A 242 11.19 -17.29 14.17
CA LYS A 242 12.62 -17.45 14.47
C LYS A 242 12.85 -17.60 15.97
N GLU A 243 13.66 -18.60 16.33
CA GLU A 243 14.11 -18.80 17.70
C GLU A 243 14.87 -17.57 18.22
N SER A 244 14.56 -17.17 19.45
CA SER A 244 15.28 -16.11 20.14
C SER A 244 16.67 -16.62 20.54
N LYS A 245 17.73 -15.93 20.11
CA LYS A 245 19.13 -16.26 20.41
C LYS A 245 19.67 -15.59 21.68
N GLY A 246 18.81 -14.96 22.48
CA GLY A 246 19.19 -14.36 23.76
C GLY A 246 18.26 -13.24 24.22
N ASN A 247 18.54 -12.68 25.40
CA ASN A 247 17.65 -11.73 26.09
C ASN A 247 17.35 -10.43 25.29
N ASN A 248 18.23 -10.05 24.36
CA ASN A 248 18.06 -8.87 23.50
C ASN A 248 17.44 -9.19 22.12
N ASP A 249 17.22 -10.46 21.80
CA ASP A 249 16.67 -10.92 20.53
C ASP A 249 15.17 -11.22 20.66
N SER A 250 14.37 -10.16 20.71
CA SER A 250 12.91 -10.26 20.78
C SER A 250 12.25 -10.20 19.42
N ILE A 251 11.05 -10.78 19.29
CA ILE A 251 10.22 -10.67 18.06
C ILE A 251 10.05 -9.21 17.64
N PHE A 252 9.81 -8.27 18.57
CA PHE A 252 9.67 -6.84 18.23
C PHE A 252 10.98 -6.16 17.83
N ALA A 253 12.12 -6.68 18.25
CA ALA A 253 13.41 -6.20 17.76
C ALA A 253 13.62 -6.58 16.28
N ARG A 254 13.10 -7.74 15.86
CA ARG A 254 13.12 -8.20 14.46
C ARG A 254 12.02 -7.54 13.62
N LEU A 255 10.80 -7.45 14.14
CA LEU A 255 9.66 -6.75 13.52
C LEU A 255 9.65 -5.26 13.82
N ASN A 256 10.80 -4.60 13.67
CA ASN A 256 10.91 -3.16 13.87
C ASN A 256 10.51 -2.40 12.59
N ASN A 257 10.49 -1.07 12.65
CA ASN A 257 10.06 -0.28 11.52
C ASN A 257 10.98 -0.41 10.28
N ASN A 258 12.29 -0.54 10.48
CA ASN A 258 13.24 -0.72 9.37
C ASN A 258 12.98 -2.04 8.66
N PHE A 259 12.67 -3.11 9.40
CA PHE A 259 12.26 -4.38 8.80
C PHE A 259 11.03 -4.22 7.90
N PHE A 260 10.00 -3.47 8.32
CA PHE A 260 8.83 -3.24 7.47
C PHE A 260 9.16 -2.38 6.24
N ILE A 261 10.00 -1.35 6.38
CA ILE A 261 10.48 -0.58 5.23
C ILE A 261 11.17 -1.50 4.23
N GLU A 262 12.12 -2.33 4.68
CA GLU A 262 12.85 -3.29 3.83
C GLU A 262 11.91 -4.31 3.16
N VAL A 263 10.93 -4.84 3.89
CA VAL A 263 9.95 -5.79 3.38
C VAL A 263 9.09 -5.17 2.28
N PHE A 264 8.57 -3.95 2.50
CA PHE A 264 7.71 -3.27 1.53
C PHE A 264 8.48 -2.61 0.39
N SER A 265 9.78 -2.35 0.54
CA SER A 265 10.65 -1.91 -0.57
C SER A 265 11.30 -3.07 -1.32
N SER A 266 11.04 -4.32 -0.92
CA SER A 266 11.69 -5.49 -1.51
C SER A 266 11.21 -5.78 -2.93
N GLU A 267 12.10 -6.39 -3.73
CA GLU A 267 11.75 -6.91 -5.07
C GLU A 267 10.58 -7.90 -5.01
N GLN A 268 10.49 -8.70 -3.95
CA GLN A 268 9.40 -9.66 -3.77
C GLN A 268 8.04 -8.98 -3.59
N PHE A 269 8.00 -7.88 -2.85
CA PHE A 269 6.78 -7.09 -2.71
C PHE A 269 6.41 -6.40 -4.03
N LEU A 270 7.40 -5.85 -4.75
CA LEU A 270 7.19 -5.29 -6.09
C LEU A 270 6.65 -6.33 -7.07
N ASN A 271 7.16 -7.56 -7.04
CA ASN A 271 6.70 -8.68 -7.85
C ASN A 271 5.28 -9.12 -7.46
N LEU A 272 4.89 -9.01 -6.19
CA LEU A 272 3.51 -9.22 -5.76
C LEU A 272 2.58 -8.17 -6.38
N LEU A 273 2.99 -6.91 -6.41
CA LEU A 273 2.20 -5.85 -7.06
C LEU A 273 2.10 -6.05 -8.58
N ASP A 274 3.12 -6.59 -9.25
CA ASP A 274 2.99 -6.96 -10.68
C ASP A 274 1.94 -8.03 -10.89
N ARG A 275 1.97 -9.08 -10.06
CA ARG A 275 1.04 -10.22 -10.17
C ARG A 275 -0.38 -9.91 -9.69
N SER A 276 -0.57 -8.76 -9.06
CA SER A 276 -1.87 -8.32 -8.55
C SER A 276 -2.58 -7.36 -9.51
N LEU A 277 -1.91 -6.96 -10.60
CA LEU A 277 -2.47 -6.07 -11.60
C LEU A 277 -3.61 -6.78 -12.35
N ASN A 278 -4.79 -6.18 -12.32
CA ASN A 278 -5.88 -6.56 -13.21
C ASN A 278 -5.59 -6.01 -14.61
N ILE A 279 -5.10 -6.88 -15.50
CA ILE A 279 -4.63 -6.50 -16.84
C ILE A 279 -5.78 -5.95 -17.71
N ASP A 280 -6.98 -6.54 -17.63
CA ASP A 280 -8.10 -6.13 -18.47
C ASP A 280 -8.59 -4.72 -18.10
N ASN A 281 -8.79 -4.47 -16.80
CA ASN A 281 -9.16 -3.14 -16.31
C ASN A 281 -8.05 -2.13 -16.55
N PHE A 282 -6.78 -2.55 -16.45
CA PHE A 282 -5.65 -1.69 -16.77
C PHE A 282 -5.66 -1.28 -18.25
N ILE A 283 -5.85 -2.22 -19.18
CA ILE A 283 -5.98 -1.93 -20.62
C ILE A 283 -7.17 -1.00 -20.88
N LEU A 284 -8.29 -1.22 -20.20
CA LEU A 284 -9.47 -0.37 -20.32
C LEU A 284 -9.19 1.06 -19.82
N PHE A 285 -8.55 1.21 -18.66
CA PHE A 285 -8.13 2.50 -18.12
C PHE A 285 -7.25 3.28 -19.10
N ILE A 286 -6.24 2.61 -19.67
CA ILE A 286 -5.35 3.21 -20.70
C ILE A 286 -6.16 3.62 -21.95
N SER A 287 -7.10 2.78 -22.39
CA SER A 287 -7.91 3.05 -23.60
C SER A 287 -8.83 4.26 -23.40
N LYS A 288 -9.49 4.35 -22.24
CA LYS A 288 -10.35 5.48 -21.89
C LYS A 288 -9.56 6.78 -21.75
N ALA A 289 -8.41 6.76 -21.07
CA ALA A 289 -7.55 7.92 -20.94
C ALA A 289 -7.09 8.47 -22.31
N LYS A 290 -6.79 7.59 -23.28
CA LYS A 290 -6.47 7.99 -24.65
C LYS A 290 -7.66 8.61 -25.39
N GLN A 291 -8.87 8.08 -25.19
CA GLN A 291 -10.05 8.65 -25.82
C GLN A 291 -10.28 10.08 -25.33
N THR A 292 -10.21 10.30 -24.02
CA THR A 292 -10.31 11.64 -23.40
C THR A 292 -9.26 12.59 -23.98
N VAL A 293 -8.01 12.13 -24.15
CA VAL A 293 -6.95 12.85 -24.85
C VAL A 293 -7.35 13.28 -26.27
N ASN A 294 -7.89 12.35 -27.08
CA ASN A 294 -8.30 12.66 -28.45
C ASN A 294 -9.46 13.66 -28.51
N GLU A 295 -10.33 13.67 -27.50
CA GLU A 295 -11.44 14.63 -27.39
C GLU A 295 -10.93 16.05 -27.10
N PHE A 296 -9.82 16.22 -26.35
CA PHE A 296 -9.13 17.51 -26.18
C PHE A 296 -8.55 18.05 -27.50
N ASP A 297 -7.98 17.17 -28.34
CA ASP A 297 -7.44 17.54 -29.66
C ASP A 297 -8.54 18.00 -30.64
N THR A 298 -9.75 17.45 -30.55
CA THR A 298 -10.87 17.86 -31.42
C THR A 298 -11.61 19.11 -30.94
N SER A 299 -11.54 19.44 -29.65
CA SER A 299 -12.26 20.56 -29.03
C SER A 299 -11.41 21.82 -28.86
N SER A 300 -10.07 21.70 -28.89
CA SER A 300 -9.15 22.83 -28.93
C SER A 300 -8.75 23.13 -30.38
N SER A 301 -9.19 24.28 -30.90
CA SER A 301 -8.67 24.84 -32.15
C SER A 301 -7.23 25.38 -32.02
N ILE A 302 -6.42 24.83 -31.10
CA ILE A 302 -5.02 25.20 -30.89
C ILE A 302 -4.24 23.98 -30.37
N CYS A 303 -3.80 23.12 -31.28
CA CYS A 303 -2.51 22.44 -31.13
C CYS A 303 -1.89 22.23 -32.52
N MET A 304 -1.34 23.31 -33.08
CA MET A 304 -0.35 23.15 -34.15
C MET A 304 0.90 22.51 -33.52
N TYR A 305 1.25 21.29 -33.94
CA TYR A 305 2.55 20.92 -34.55
C TYR A 305 2.70 19.38 -34.60
N TYR A 306 1.99 18.74 -35.53
CA TYR A 306 2.47 17.51 -36.18
C TYR A 306 2.24 17.67 -37.69
N ASP A 307 3.30 18.05 -38.40
CA ASP A 307 3.24 18.27 -39.86
C ASP A 307 3.09 16.92 -40.58
N LYS A 308 2.21 16.89 -41.58
CA LYS A 308 1.87 15.70 -42.39
C LYS A 308 3.11 15.08 -43.04
N ASP A 309 4.07 15.90 -43.44
CA ASP A 309 5.32 15.45 -44.04
C ASP A 309 6.21 14.68 -43.04
N LYS A 310 6.06 14.93 -41.73
CA LYS A 310 6.76 14.17 -40.69
C LYS A 310 6.08 12.84 -40.41
N LEU A 311 4.74 12.82 -40.38
CA LEU A 311 3.95 11.59 -40.27
C LEU A 311 4.26 10.59 -41.39
N ASP A 312 4.35 11.05 -42.64
CA ASP A 312 4.63 10.16 -43.78
C ASP A 312 6.05 9.56 -43.72
N LYS A 313 7.01 10.27 -43.13
CA LYS A 313 8.39 9.80 -42.92
C LYS A 313 8.48 8.74 -41.82
N ASP A 314 7.75 8.95 -40.73
CA ASP A 314 7.76 8.04 -39.58
C ASP A 314 7.08 6.71 -39.93
N ILE A 315 6.07 6.74 -40.80
CA ILE A 315 5.44 5.54 -41.41
C ILE A 315 6.43 4.72 -42.25
N GLU A 316 7.37 5.35 -42.98
CA GLU A 316 8.40 4.63 -43.73
C GLU A 316 9.43 3.94 -42.83
N TYR A 317 9.84 4.58 -41.73
CA TYR A 317 10.76 3.97 -40.76
C TYR A 317 10.13 2.76 -40.05
N LEU A 318 8.85 2.84 -39.70
CA LEU A 318 8.10 1.75 -39.08
C LEU A 318 7.96 0.54 -40.00
N LYS A 319 7.65 0.75 -41.28
CA LYS A 319 7.58 -0.33 -42.28
C LYS A 319 8.93 -1.05 -42.44
N LYS A 320 10.03 -0.30 -42.36
CA LYS A 320 11.39 -0.86 -42.43
C LYS A 320 11.72 -1.71 -41.20
N PHE A 321 11.43 -1.19 -40.00
CA PHE A 321 11.65 -1.91 -38.73
C PHE A 321 10.83 -3.21 -38.64
N TYR A 322 9.57 -3.20 -39.10
CA TYR A 322 8.71 -4.38 -39.15
C TYR A 322 9.29 -5.47 -40.07
N ASN A 323 9.74 -5.12 -41.27
CA ASN A 323 10.35 -6.06 -42.20
C ASN A 323 11.67 -6.63 -41.66
N ASP A 324 12.45 -5.83 -40.93
CA ASP A 324 13.75 -6.24 -40.38
C ASP A 324 13.63 -7.19 -39.16
N ASN A 325 12.48 -7.22 -38.49
CA ASN A 325 12.27 -7.98 -37.24
C ASN A 325 11.19 -9.07 -37.32
N GLN A 326 10.56 -9.26 -38.48
CA GLN A 326 9.46 -10.19 -38.72
C GLN A 326 9.76 -11.66 -38.32
N ASN A 327 11.04 -12.04 -38.20
CA ASN A 327 11.47 -13.42 -37.94
C ASN A 327 12.12 -13.65 -36.55
N LYS A 328 12.17 -12.66 -35.64
CA LYS A 328 12.76 -12.84 -34.30
C LYS A 328 11.68 -13.11 -33.25
N LYS A 329 11.71 -14.32 -32.64
CA LYS A 329 10.88 -14.68 -31.48
C LYS A 329 11.23 -13.78 -30.29
N ILE A 330 10.29 -12.96 -29.87
CA ILE A 330 10.34 -12.04 -28.71
C ILE A 330 10.58 -12.84 -27.43
N LYS A 331 11.52 -12.41 -26.56
CA LYS A 331 12.07 -13.23 -25.46
C LYS A 331 11.70 -12.80 -24.04
N ASN A 332 11.13 -11.61 -23.76
CA ASN A 332 10.60 -11.28 -22.42
C ASN A 332 9.51 -10.17 -22.38
N LEU A 333 8.92 -9.96 -21.20
CA LEU A 333 7.78 -9.06 -20.93
C LEU A 333 8.11 -7.56 -21.16
N THR A 334 9.35 -7.13 -20.94
CA THR A 334 9.82 -5.78 -21.24
C THR A 334 9.80 -5.51 -22.75
N GLU A 335 10.20 -6.51 -23.53
CA GLU A 335 10.18 -6.47 -24.99
C GLU A 335 8.73 -6.47 -25.51
N LEU A 336 7.80 -7.18 -24.85
CA LEU A 336 6.37 -7.10 -25.15
C LEU A 336 5.78 -5.71 -24.85
N ASN A 337 6.14 -5.09 -23.71
CA ASN A 337 5.68 -3.75 -23.35
C ASN A 337 6.22 -2.67 -24.31
N LEU A 338 7.46 -2.81 -24.80
CA LEU A 338 8.03 -1.95 -25.84
C LEU A 338 7.36 -2.14 -27.21
N ASN A 339 6.96 -3.36 -27.56
CA ASN A 339 6.19 -3.61 -28.78
C ASN A 339 4.74 -3.10 -28.68
N ILE A 340 4.15 -3.12 -27.48
CA ILE A 340 2.86 -2.47 -27.20
C ILE A 340 2.99 -0.93 -27.28
N LEU A 341 4.13 -0.37 -26.85
CA LEU A 341 4.48 1.05 -26.98
C LEU A 341 4.57 1.49 -28.46
N ASP A 342 5.20 0.69 -29.33
CA ASP A 342 5.27 0.96 -30.78
C ASP A 342 3.90 0.82 -31.47
N PHE A 343 3.02 -0.07 -31.01
CA PHE A 343 1.67 -0.26 -31.56
C PHE A 343 0.71 0.90 -31.24
N ILE A 344 1.02 1.70 -30.22
CA ILE A 344 0.13 2.75 -29.68
C ILE A 344 0.42 4.16 -30.24
N ASP A 345 1.37 4.30 -31.18
CA ASP A 345 1.71 5.58 -31.83
C ASP A 345 2.32 6.61 -30.84
N LEU A 346 3.22 6.14 -29.97
CA LEU A 346 3.89 6.95 -28.93
C LEU A 346 5.27 7.49 -29.34
N THR A 347 5.85 6.98 -30.43
CA THR A 347 7.20 7.34 -30.91
C THR A 347 7.24 8.76 -31.50
N ASN A 348 6.17 9.15 -32.18
CA ASN A 348 6.01 10.47 -32.80
C ASN A 348 6.13 11.63 -31.79
N PHE A 349 5.58 11.46 -30.60
CA PHE A 349 5.65 12.48 -29.56
C PHE A 349 7.05 12.60 -28.92
N LEU A 350 7.79 11.49 -28.82
CA LEU A 350 9.11 11.45 -28.17
C LEU A 350 10.18 12.17 -28.99
N GLU A 351 10.06 12.20 -30.32
CA GLU A 351 11.03 12.92 -31.17
C GLU A 351 10.81 14.45 -31.19
N ASN A 352 9.60 14.94 -30.88
CA ASN A 352 9.31 16.38 -30.87
C ASN A 352 9.65 17.10 -29.56
N GLN A 353 10.20 16.39 -28.55
CA GLN A 353 10.70 16.99 -27.31
C GLN A 353 12.24 16.96 -27.16
N LEU A 354 12.96 16.52 -28.19
CA LEU A 354 14.43 16.53 -28.23
C LEU A 354 15.02 17.63 -29.14
N ILE A 355 14.23 18.65 -29.49
CA ILE A 355 14.70 19.91 -30.12
C ILE A 355 14.50 21.07 -29.17
#